data_AF-Q8U1X5-F1
#
_entry.id   AF-Q8U1X5-F1
#
_cell.length_a   1.000
_cell.length_b   1.000
_cell.length_c   1.000
_cell.angle_alpha   90.00
_cell.angle_beta   90.00
_cell.angle_gamma   90.00
#
_symmetry.space_group_name_H-M   'P 1'
#
loop_
_entity.id
_entity.type
_entity.pdbx_description
1 polymer ?
#
loop_
_entity_poly.entity_id
_entity_poly.type
_entity_poly.pdbx_seq_one_letter_code
_entity_poly.pdbx_strand_id
1 'polypeptide(L)'
;MNELLYLLLSFAIIIVLIRLRVNVGLSIFIGSLLLGILFRLTPKELLLSLYTSATEWTTLRLIIIISLIMALTNVFSQIGYLRLMEKAVKNLFPSEKYSLAALPALIGLMPMPAGALVSAPMIEPVADKLKLLPERKTVINYWFRHVWELSWPMYQAIIITSAILGITVREFSTKMFPLTIIMIMIGYLIFLRPIKAQEDEKGDFKEGLFLFVRSTYPILVIILISVVLGYDMVYGALFGFLSALIPNFTRVDKKEIAKYALQPKIVFLLIFGHVLQKATRSYRSC
;
A
#
# COMPACT_ATOMS: atom_id res chain seq x y z
N MET A 1 -0.36 -29.17 -22.34
CA MET A 1 -0.13 -29.83 -21.03
C MET A 1 1.22 -29.45 -20.40
N ASN A 2 2.29 -29.28 -21.19
CA ASN A 2 3.62 -28.87 -20.70
C ASN A 2 3.70 -27.43 -20.17
N GLU A 3 2.88 -26.51 -20.71
CA GLU A 3 2.90 -25.09 -20.32
C GLU A 3 2.51 -24.86 -18.85
N LEU A 4 1.44 -25.54 -18.40
CA LEU A 4 1.00 -25.46 -17.01
C LEU A 4 2.08 -26.00 -16.08
N LEU A 5 2.76 -27.08 -16.49
CA LEU A 5 3.87 -27.65 -15.73
C LEU A 5 5.05 -26.67 -15.62
N TYR A 6 5.42 -25.99 -16.72
CA TYR A 6 6.50 -25.00 -16.71
C TYR A 6 6.15 -23.80 -15.83
N LEU A 7 4.90 -23.34 -15.90
CA LEU A 7 4.38 -22.29 -15.04
C LEU A 7 4.47 -22.71 -13.57
N LEU A 8 3.91 -23.87 -13.22
CA LEU A 8 3.93 -24.40 -11.85
C LEU A 8 5.36 -24.58 -11.32
N LEU A 9 6.29 -25.07 -12.16
CA LEU A 9 7.69 -25.22 -11.78
C LEU A 9 8.36 -23.86 -11.50
N SER A 10 8.12 -22.86 -12.35
CA SER A 10 8.64 -21.50 -12.13
C SER A 10 8.09 -20.87 -10.85
N PHE A 11 6.78 -21.03 -10.57
CA PHE A 11 6.17 -20.56 -9.34
C PHE A 11 6.70 -21.30 -8.10
N ALA A 12 6.88 -22.62 -8.19
CA ALA A 12 7.45 -23.41 -7.10
C ALA A 12 8.85 -22.92 -6.74
N ILE A 13 9.70 -22.63 -7.74
CA ILE A 13 11.04 -22.07 -7.51
C ILE A 13 10.98 -20.68 -6.88
N ILE A 14 10.08 -19.80 -7.33
CA ILE A 14 9.88 -18.49 -6.69
C ILE A 14 9.54 -18.66 -5.21
N ILE A 15 8.59 -19.55 -4.88
CA ILE A 15 8.18 -19.83 -3.50
C ILE A 15 9.33 -20.41 -2.67
N VAL A 16 10.09 -21.36 -3.22
CA VAL A 16 11.25 -21.96 -2.55
C VAL A 16 12.31 -20.89 -2.26
N LEU A 17 12.65 -20.05 -3.23
CA LEU A 17 13.62 -18.97 -3.05
C LEU A 17 13.17 -17.96 -1.99
N ILE A 18 11.89 -17.58 -1.98
CA ILE A 18 11.32 -16.69 -0.95
C ILE A 18 11.42 -17.36 0.43
N ARG A 19 11.14 -18.67 0.52
CA ARG A 19 11.25 -19.44 1.78
C ARG A 19 12.69 -19.56 2.27
N LEU A 20 13.67 -19.55 1.36
CA LEU A 20 15.10 -19.46 1.65
C LEU A 20 15.57 -18.03 1.95
N ARG A 21 14.64 -17.07 2.14
CA ARG A 21 14.91 -15.65 2.43
C ARG A 21 15.68 -14.92 1.32
N VAL A 22 15.64 -15.41 0.09
CA VAL A 22 16.13 -14.67 -1.09
C VAL A 22 15.22 -13.45 -1.30
N ASN A 23 15.79 -12.35 -1.78
CA ASN A 23 15.03 -11.15 -2.09
C ASN A 23 13.92 -11.45 -3.11
N VAL A 24 12.68 -11.03 -2.84
CA VAL A 24 11.51 -11.30 -3.70
C VAL A 24 11.75 -10.91 -5.16
N GLY A 25 12.41 -9.77 -5.41
CA GLY A 25 12.74 -9.34 -6.77
C GLY A 25 13.70 -10.30 -7.49
N LEU A 26 14.71 -10.83 -6.78
CA LEU A 26 15.61 -11.85 -7.32
C LEU A 26 14.90 -13.18 -7.51
N SER A 27 14.02 -13.57 -6.60
CA SER A 27 13.21 -14.79 -6.73
C SER A 27 12.35 -14.75 -7.99
N ILE A 28 11.65 -13.63 -8.24
CA ILE A 28 10.85 -13.44 -9.46
C ILE A 28 11.74 -13.41 -10.70
N PHE A 29 12.90 -12.75 -10.66
CA PHE A 29 13.84 -12.74 -11.77
C PHE A 29 14.29 -14.16 -12.15
N ILE A 30 14.75 -14.95 -11.19
CA ILE A 30 15.19 -16.34 -11.41
C ILE A 30 14.02 -17.20 -11.93
N GLY A 31 12.83 -17.04 -11.37
CA GLY A 31 11.62 -17.72 -11.85
C GLY A 31 11.27 -17.36 -13.30
N SER A 32 11.37 -16.08 -13.66
CA SER A 32 11.12 -15.61 -15.03
C SER A 32 12.17 -16.08 -16.03
N LEU A 33 13.45 -16.13 -15.62
CA LEU A 33 14.56 -16.64 -16.42
C LEU A 33 14.37 -18.13 -16.69
N LEU A 34 14.05 -18.91 -15.66
CA LEU A 34 13.74 -20.32 -15.79
C LEU A 34 12.56 -20.54 -16.74
N LEU A 35 11.48 -19.76 -16.59
CA LEU A 35 10.33 -19.87 -17.47
C LEU A 35 10.71 -19.62 -18.93
N GLY A 36 11.51 -18.59 -19.20
CA GLY A 36 12.02 -18.31 -20.55
C GLY A 36 12.85 -19.46 -21.12
N ILE A 37 13.69 -20.09 -20.30
CA ILE A 37 14.49 -21.27 -20.69
C ILE A 37 13.59 -22.47 -20.99
N LEU A 38 12.57 -22.73 -20.16
CA LEU A 38 11.62 -23.84 -20.34
C LEU A 38 10.79 -23.68 -21.62
N PHE A 39 10.45 -22.45 -21.98
CA PHE A 39 9.82 -22.10 -23.25
C PHE A 39 10.78 -22.04 -24.44
N ARG A 40 12.06 -22.38 -24.24
CA ARG A 40 13.11 -22.43 -25.27
C ARG A 40 13.34 -21.09 -25.96
N LEU A 41 13.18 -19.97 -25.24
CA LEU A 41 13.56 -18.66 -25.75
C LEU A 41 15.07 -18.60 -25.98
N THR A 42 15.48 -18.04 -27.11
CA THR A 42 16.89 -17.76 -27.38
C THR A 42 17.41 -16.67 -26.42
N PRO A 43 18.72 -16.60 -26.13
CA PRO A 43 19.29 -15.54 -25.30
C PRO A 43 18.96 -14.13 -25.81
N LYS A 44 18.86 -13.97 -27.13
CA LYS A 44 18.46 -12.70 -27.77
C LYS A 44 17.01 -12.34 -27.48
N GLU A 45 16.08 -13.29 -27.59
CA GLU A 45 14.66 -13.08 -27.27
C GLU A 45 14.45 -12.79 -25.79
N LEU A 46 15.22 -13.43 -24.92
CA LEU A 46 15.17 -13.18 -23.49
C LEU A 46 15.66 -11.75 -23.14
N LEU A 47 16.80 -11.33 -23.71
CA LEU A 47 17.30 -9.95 -23.54
C LEU A 47 16.35 -8.91 -24.11
N LEU A 48 15.76 -9.17 -25.29
CA LEU A 48 14.78 -8.28 -25.89
C LEU A 48 13.51 -8.19 -25.04
N SER A 49 13.03 -9.31 -24.49
CA SER A 49 11.88 -9.35 -23.59
C SER A 49 12.14 -8.57 -22.30
N LEU A 50 13.35 -8.71 -21.73
CA LEU A 50 13.79 -7.93 -20.58
C LEU A 50 13.80 -6.43 -20.90
N TYR A 51 14.44 -6.04 -22.00
CA TYR A 51 14.56 -4.64 -22.40
C TYR A 51 13.19 -4.00 -22.71
N THR A 52 12.35 -4.68 -23.48
CA THR A 52 11.02 -4.18 -23.85
C THR A 52 10.05 -4.16 -22.67
N SER A 53 10.24 -5.01 -21.64
CA SER A 53 9.46 -4.94 -20.40
C SER A 53 9.95 -3.82 -19.50
N ALA A 54 11.26 -3.59 -19.41
CA ALA A 54 11.85 -2.55 -18.58
C ALA A 54 11.57 -1.13 -19.12
N THR A 55 11.50 -0.98 -20.45
CA THR A 55 11.24 0.31 -21.12
C THR A 55 9.76 0.54 -21.43
N GLU A 56 8.89 -0.41 -21.10
CA GLU A 56 7.46 -0.27 -21.33
C GLU A 56 6.86 0.81 -20.44
N TRP A 57 5.97 1.61 -21.05
CA TRP A 57 5.28 2.69 -20.34
C TRP A 57 4.55 2.18 -19.10
N THR A 58 3.92 1.01 -19.14
CA THR A 58 3.26 0.41 -17.98
C THR A 58 4.24 0.19 -16.82
N THR A 59 5.42 -0.37 -17.07
CA THR A 59 6.45 -0.60 -16.03
C THR A 59 6.97 0.72 -15.48
N LEU A 60 7.33 1.67 -16.34
CA LEU A 60 7.83 2.98 -15.95
C LEU A 60 6.80 3.76 -15.14
N ARG A 61 5.53 3.71 -15.56
CA ARG A 61 4.38 4.30 -14.87
C ARG A 61 4.26 3.76 -13.45
N LEU A 62 4.38 2.44 -13.24
CA LEU A 62 4.31 1.84 -11.90
C LEU A 62 5.47 2.27 -11.02
N ILE A 63 6.69 2.31 -11.57
CA ILE A 63 7.88 2.78 -10.86
C ILE A 63 7.65 4.22 -10.39
N ILE A 64 7.19 5.11 -11.27
CA ILE A 64 6.91 6.52 -10.94
C ILE A 64 5.87 6.62 -9.82
N ILE A 65 4.72 5.93 -9.95
CA ILE A 65 3.65 5.98 -8.93
C ILE A 65 4.18 5.53 -7.57
N ILE A 66 4.85 4.37 -7.53
CA ILE A 66 5.30 3.78 -6.26
C ILE A 66 6.42 4.63 -5.65
N SER A 67 7.35 5.16 -6.45
CA SER A 67 8.40 6.08 -5.99
C SER A 67 7.81 7.36 -5.39
N LEU A 68 6.81 7.98 -6.04
CA LEU A 68 6.14 9.19 -5.53
C LEU A 68 5.39 8.92 -4.22
N ILE A 69 4.69 7.78 -4.13
CA ILE A 69 3.98 7.40 -2.91
C ILE A 69 4.97 7.13 -1.77
N MET A 70 6.08 6.43 -2.02
CA MET A 70 7.12 6.20 -1.02
C MET A 70 7.78 7.51 -0.57
N ALA A 71 8.03 8.43 -1.50
CA ALA A 71 8.53 9.76 -1.21
C ALA A 71 7.56 10.53 -0.29
N LEU A 72 6.25 10.49 -0.59
CA LEU A 72 5.20 11.09 0.23
C LEU A 72 5.15 10.47 1.64
N THR A 73 5.21 9.14 1.75
CA THR A 73 5.25 8.45 3.05
C THR A 73 6.47 8.89 3.87
N ASN A 74 7.63 9.07 3.24
CA ASN A 74 8.83 9.55 3.92
C ASN A 74 8.66 11.02 4.39
N VAL A 75 8.09 11.90 3.57
CA VAL A 75 7.75 13.28 3.98
C VAL A 75 6.85 13.27 5.22
N PHE A 76 5.80 12.45 5.24
CA PHE A 76 4.92 12.32 6.41
C PHE A 76 5.63 11.84 7.67
N SER A 77 6.56 10.90 7.53
CA SER A 77 7.37 10.44 8.66
C SER A 77 8.24 11.57 9.23
N GLN A 78 8.83 12.41 8.38
CA GLN A 78 9.73 13.48 8.81
C GLN A 78 8.99 14.65 9.49
N ILE A 79 7.79 15.00 9.02
CA ILE A 79 7.02 16.14 9.55
C ILE A 79 6.18 15.81 10.80
N GLY A 80 6.31 14.60 11.36
CA GLY A 80 5.59 14.19 12.57
C GLY A 80 4.08 14.03 12.37
N TYR A 81 3.65 13.71 11.14
CA TYR A 81 2.25 13.68 10.73
C TYR A 81 1.38 12.72 11.56
N LEU A 82 1.99 11.61 12.00
CA LEU A 82 1.37 10.60 12.87
C LEU A 82 0.78 11.20 14.16
N ARG A 83 1.46 12.19 14.76
CA ARG A 83 0.99 12.85 15.99
C ARG A 83 -0.24 13.72 15.74
N LEU A 84 -0.28 14.39 14.58
CA LEU A 84 -1.45 15.19 14.18
C LEU A 84 -2.66 14.29 13.92
N MET A 85 -2.45 13.15 13.25
CA MET A 85 -3.47 12.15 13.00
C MET A 85 -4.02 11.54 14.31
N GLU A 86 -3.14 11.25 15.28
CA GLU A 86 -3.56 10.78 16.60
C GLU A 86 -4.47 11.80 17.30
N LYS A 87 -4.05 13.07 17.33
CA LYS A 87 -4.83 14.15 17.94
C LYS A 87 -6.18 14.33 17.23
N ALA A 88 -6.19 14.23 15.91
CA ALA A 88 -7.41 14.30 15.12
C ALA A 88 -8.41 13.19 15.48
N VAL A 89 -7.94 11.94 15.61
CA VAL A 89 -8.79 10.80 15.97
C VAL A 89 -9.35 10.94 17.38
N LYS A 90 -8.53 11.34 18.36
CA LYS A 90 -9.00 11.55 19.74
C LYS A 90 -10.12 12.60 19.82
N ASN A 91 -10.03 13.66 18.99
CA ASN A 91 -11.05 14.70 18.92
C ASN A 91 -12.30 14.28 18.12
N LEU A 92 -12.15 13.50 17.04
CA LEU A 92 -13.27 13.02 16.20
C LEU A 92 -14.05 11.86 16.85
N PHE A 93 -13.34 10.97 17.53
CA PHE A 93 -13.86 9.74 18.13
C PHE A 93 -13.45 9.67 19.60
N PRO A 94 -14.00 10.55 20.46
CA PRO A 94 -13.59 10.63 21.86
C PRO A 94 -13.91 9.35 22.65
N SER A 95 -14.87 8.55 22.18
CA SER A 95 -15.09 7.22 22.71
C SER A 95 -13.86 6.35 22.51
N GLU A 96 -13.28 5.83 23.60
CA GLU A 96 -12.15 4.92 23.59
C GLU A 96 -12.39 3.72 22.66
N LYS A 97 -13.63 3.23 22.66
CA LYS A 97 -14.09 2.15 21.80
C LYS A 97 -13.87 2.44 20.31
N TYR A 98 -14.22 3.64 19.85
CA TYR A 98 -14.10 4.00 18.43
C TYR A 98 -12.67 4.43 18.09
N SER A 99 -11.98 5.10 19.02
CA SER A 99 -10.55 5.42 18.90
C SER A 99 -9.68 4.19 18.68
N LEU A 100 -9.98 3.06 19.33
CA LEU A 100 -9.27 1.78 19.14
C LEU A 100 -9.23 1.29 17.69
N ALA A 101 -10.26 1.59 16.91
CA ALA A 101 -10.34 1.21 15.51
C ALA A 101 -9.91 2.33 14.57
N ALA A 102 -10.28 3.58 14.88
CA ALA A 102 -9.97 4.73 14.06
C ALA A 102 -8.46 5.00 13.99
N LEU A 103 -7.72 4.82 15.09
CA LEU A 103 -6.26 5.01 15.11
C LEU A 103 -5.54 4.06 14.13
N PRO A 104 -5.67 2.72 14.24
CA PRO A 104 -5.06 1.80 13.27
C PRO A 104 -5.55 2.01 11.84
N ALA A 105 -6.86 2.27 11.65
CA ALA A 105 -7.42 2.49 10.32
C ALA A 105 -6.80 3.72 9.65
N LEU A 106 -6.58 4.80 10.39
CA LEU A 106 -5.97 6.01 9.85
C LEU A 106 -4.49 5.76 9.51
N ILE A 107 -3.74 5.05 10.36
CA ILE A 107 -2.38 4.59 10.02
C ILE A 107 -2.38 3.70 8.77
N GLY A 108 -3.42 2.88 8.61
CA GLY A 108 -3.63 2.05 7.43
C GLY A 108 -3.63 2.84 6.13
N LEU A 109 -4.16 4.07 6.10
CA LEU A 109 -4.22 4.90 4.88
C LEU A 109 -2.84 5.19 4.26
N MET A 110 -1.76 5.04 5.04
CA MET A 110 -0.40 5.22 4.56
C MET A 110 0.25 3.87 4.22
N PRO A 111 0.74 3.68 2.98
CA PRO A 111 1.57 2.53 2.65
C PRO A 111 2.95 2.73 3.27
N MET A 112 3.09 2.33 4.54
CA MET A 112 4.34 2.42 5.29
C MET A 112 4.84 1.03 5.72
N PRO A 113 6.15 0.73 5.53
CA PRO A 113 6.75 -0.45 6.12
C PRO A 113 6.67 -0.34 7.65
N ALA A 114 6.39 -1.46 8.32
CA ALA A 114 6.32 -1.57 9.78
C ALA A 114 5.21 -0.75 10.50
N GLY A 115 4.08 -0.47 9.85
CA GLY A 115 2.99 0.28 10.48
C GLY A 115 2.41 -0.33 11.77
N ALA A 116 2.64 -1.61 12.09
CA ALA A 116 2.22 -2.23 13.35
C ALA A 116 3.09 -1.73 14.53
N LEU A 117 4.40 -1.51 14.29
CA LEU A 117 5.29 -0.90 15.28
C LEU A 117 4.90 0.56 15.55
N VAL A 118 4.27 1.21 14.58
CA VAL A 118 3.82 2.60 14.68
C VAL A 118 2.44 2.70 15.33
N SER A 119 1.50 1.84 14.97
CA SER A 119 0.13 1.89 15.50
C SER A 119 -0.01 1.26 16.89
N ALA A 120 0.82 0.26 17.24
CA ALA A 120 0.78 -0.39 18.54
C ALA A 120 0.92 0.59 19.74
N PRO A 121 1.92 1.50 19.79
CA PRO A 121 2.03 2.46 20.89
C PRO A 121 0.92 3.53 20.88
N MET A 122 0.25 3.77 19.74
CA MET A 122 -0.84 4.74 19.66
C MET A 122 -2.14 4.23 20.29
N ILE A 123 -2.41 2.92 20.16
CA ILE A 123 -3.62 2.31 20.73
C ILE A 123 -3.45 1.82 22.16
N GLU A 124 -2.21 1.63 22.64
CA GLU A 124 -1.91 1.16 24.01
C GLU A 124 -2.66 1.95 25.08
N PRO A 125 -2.57 3.29 25.12
CA PRO A 125 -3.20 4.04 26.20
C PRO A 125 -4.74 3.89 26.20
N VAL A 126 -5.34 3.68 25.02
CA VAL A 126 -6.78 3.49 24.87
C VAL A 126 -7.19 2.07 25.26
N ALA A 127 -6.38 1.07 24.88
CA ALA A 127 -6.63 -0.33 25.22
C ALA A 127 -6.49 -0.58 26.73
N ASP A 128 -5.54 0.09 27.38
CA ASP A 128 -5.29 -0.01 28.83
C ASP A 128 -6.46 0.55 29.65
N LYS A 129 -7.02 1.71 29.25
CA LYS A 129 -8.22 2.28 29.88
C LYS A 129 -9.43 1.33 29.79
N LEU A 130 -9.55 0.63 28.67
CA LEU A 130 -10.56 -0.40 28.44
C LEU A 130 -10.22 -1.76 29.05
N LYS A 131 -9.04 -1.90 29.69
CA LYS A 131 -8.53 -3.13 30.32
C LYS A 131 -8.58 -4.33 29.38
N LEU A 132 -8.24 -4.13 28.12
CA LEU A 132 -8.25 -5.19 27.12
C LEU A 132 -7.08 -6.16 27.32
N LEU A 133 -7.34 -7.43 27.06
CA LEU A 133 -6.29 -8.44 26.99
C LEU A 133 -5.34 -8.17 25.80
N PRO A 134 -4.03 -8.50 25.91
CA PRO A 134 -3.05 -8.27 24.85
C PRO A 134 -3.43 -8.85 23.48
N GLU A 135 -4.10 -10.00 23.47
CA GLU A 135 -4.56 -10.68 22.25
C GLU A 135 -5.63 -9.84 21.54
N ARG A 136 -6.59 -9.29 22.29
CA ARG A 136 -7.65 -8.45 21.73
C ARG A 136 -7.08 -7.17 21.14
N LYS A 137 -6.17 -6.52 21.87
CA LYS A 137 -5.47 -5.32 21.37
C LYS A 137 -4.75 -5.60 20.05
N THR A 138 -4.03 -6.73 19.98
CA THR A 138 -3.28 -7.13 18.79
C THR A 138 -4.21 -7.39 17.59
N VAL A 139 -5.31 -8.12 17.81
CA VAL A 139 -6.27 -8.43 16.74
C VAL A 139 -6.98 -7.18 16.24
N ILE A 140 -7.39 -6.26 17.14
CA ILE A 140 -8.01 -4.99 16.75
C ILE A 140 -7.03 -4.14 15.93
N ASN A 141 -5.79 -4.00 16.40
CA ASN A 141 -4.76 -3.25 15.69
C ASN A 141 -4.53 -3.81 14.29
N TYR A 142 -4.38 -5.14 14.20
CA TYR A 142 -4.17 -5.84 12.95
C TYR A 142 -5.36 -5.64 12.02
N TRP A 143 -6.58 -5.97 12.45
CA TRP A 143 -7.76 -5.91 11.61
C TRP A 143 -8.01 -4.52 11.04
N PHE A 144 -8.10 -3.50 11.91
CA PHE A 144 -8.46 -2.15 11.48
C PHE A 144 -7.37 -1.48 10.66
N ARG A 145 -6.10 -1.86 10.83
CA ARG A 145 -5.02 -1.36 9.97
C ARG A 145 -5.12 -1.86 8.52
N HIS A 146 -5.71 -3.03 8.29
CA HIS A 146 -5.74 -3.67 6.96
C HIS A 146 -7.09 -3.49 6.23
N VAL A 147 -8.09 -2.82 6.81
CA VAL A 147 -9.42 -2.64 6.17
C VAL A 147 -9.33 -1.95 4.81
N TRP A 148 -8.32 -1.09 4.62
CA TRP A 148 -8.12 -0.32 3.40
C TRP A 148 -7.41 -1.12 2.31
N GLU A 149 -6.72 -2.22 2.64
CA GLU A 149 -5.81 -2.93 1.71
C GLU A 149 -6.48 -3.43 0.44
N LEU A 150 -7.79 -3.67 0.52
CA LEU A 150 -8.58 -4.16 -0.61
C LEU A 150 -8.88 -3.09 -1.66
N SER A 151 -9.02 -1.82 -1.27
CA SER A 151 -9.54 -0.78 -2.17
C SER A 151 -8.70 0.49 -2.25
N TRP A 152 -7.75 0.72 -1.34
CA TRP A 152 -7.06 2.01 -1.28
C TRP A 152 -6.03 2.19 -2.41
N PRO A 153 -6.19 3.19 -3.29
CA PRO A 153 -5.44 3.28 -4.55
C PRO A 153 -3.93 3.48 -4.36
N MET A 154 -3.48 3.87 -3.17
CA MET A 154 -2.07 4.05 -2.85
C MET A 154 -1.35 2.76 -2.48
N TYR A 155 -2.05 1.64 -2.26
CA TYR A 155 -1.38 0.39 -1.95
C TYR A 155 -0.71 -0.23 -3.17
N GLN A 156 0.51 -0.70 -2.96
CA GLN A 156 1.31 -1.37 -3.97
C GLN A 156 0.58 -2.58 -4.57
N ALA A 157 -0.12 -3.37 -3.74
CA ALA A 157 -0.89 -4.52 -4.21
C ALA A 157 -1.95 -4.13 -5.25
N ILE A 158 -2.66 -3.02 -5.04
CA ILE A 158 -3.69 -2.52 -5.96
C ILE A 158 -3.05 -2.01 -7.25
N ILE A 159 -1.97 -1.23 -7.13
CA ILE A 159 -1.24 -0.67 -8.26
C ILE A 159 -0.70 -1.80 -9.17
N ILE A 160 -0.08 -2.82 -8.58
CA ILE A 160 0.46 -3.99 -9.30
C ILE A 160 -0.67 -4.82 -9.92
N THR A 161 -1.71 -5.14 -9.15
CA THR A 161 -2.83 -5.96 -9.65
C THR A 161 -3.55 -5.28 -10.80
N SER A 162 -3.73 -3.96 -10.73
CA SER A 162 -4.33 -3.17 -11.82
C SER A 162 -3.51 -3.29 -13.11
N ALA A 163 -2.17 -3.25 -13.02
CA ALA A 163 -1.30 -3.45 -14.17
C ALA A 163 -1.33 -4.87 -14.74
N ILE A 164 -1.38 -5.89 -13.87
CA ILE A 164 -1.49 -7.29 -14.30
C ILE A 164 -2.80 -7.52 -15.05
N LEU A 165 -3.91 -7.02 -14.50
CA LEU A 165 -5.25 -7.16 -15.09
C LEU A 165 -5.47 -6.23 -16.29
N GLY A 166 -4.62 -5.23 -16.49
CA GLY A 166 -4.79 -4.22 -17.54
C GLY A 166 -5.97 -3.28 -17.31
N ILE A 167 -6.40 -3.11 -16.05
CA ILE A 167 -7.47 -2.17 -15.67
C ILE A 167 -6.90 -0.97 -14.93
N THR A 168 -7.67 0.11 -14.84
CA THR A 168 -7.21 1.31 -14.12
C THR A 168 -7.24 1.12 -12.60
N VAL A 169 -6.36 1.81 -11.88
CA VAL A 169 -6.36 1.82 -10.40
C VAL A 169 -7.72 2.29 -9.88
N ARG A 170 -8.32 3.30 -10.52
CA ARG A 170 -9.68 3.78 -10.21
C ARG A 170 -10.70 2.65 -10.30
N GLU A 171 -10.70 1.92 -11.40
CA GLU A 171 -11.65 0.83 -11.63
C GLU A 171 -11.49 -0.29 -10.59
N PHE A 172 -10.25 -0.72 -10.31
CA PHE A 172 -9.98 -1.72 -9.28
C PHE A 172 -10.44 -1.23 -7.89
N SER A 173 -10.00 -0.04 -7.49
CA SER A 173 -10.31 0.56 -6.19
C SER A 173 -11.80 0.75 -5.97
N THR A 174 -12.54 1.26 -6.96
CA THR A 174 -13.98 1.49 -6.85
C THR A 174 -14.77 0.19 -6.78
N LYS A 175 -14.39 -0.83 -7.57
CA LYS A 175 -15.02 -2.16 -7.53
C LYS A 175 -14.75 -2.91 -6.21
N MET A 176 -13.59 -2.71 -5.60
CA MET A 176 -13.20 -3.38 -4.34
C MET A 176 -13.63 -2.61 -3.09
N PHE A 177 -13.99 -1.33 -3.20
CA PHE A 177 -14.41 -0.49 -2.06
C PHE A 177 -15.56 -1.10 -1.22
N PRO A 178 -16.58 -1.77 -1.80
CA PRO A 178 -17.60 -2.45 -1.00
C PRO A 178 -17.03 -3.49 -0.03
N LEU A 179 -15.92 -4.17 -0.37
CA LEU A 179 -15.28 -5.14 0.52
C LEU A 179 -14.63 -4.46 1.73
N THR A 180 -14.09 -3.25 1.57
CA THR A 180 -13.59 -2.46 2.70
C THR A 180 -14.72 -2.12 3.68
N ILE A 181 -15.91 -1.76 3.17
CA ILE A 181 -17.09 -1.54 4.03
C ILE A 181 -17.45 -2.82 4.79
N ILE A 182 -17.47 -3.96 4.11
CA ILE A 182 -17.74 -5.26 4.73
C ILE A 182 -16.68 -5.58 5.81
N MET A 183 -15.40 -5.37 5.54
CA MET A 183 -14.32 -5.57 6.54
C MET A 183 -14.49 -4.67 7.77
N ILE A 184 -14.89 -3.40 7.58
CA ILE A 184 -15.17 -2.48 8.68
C ILE A 184 -16.39 -2.97 9.48
N MET A 185 -17.46 -3.38 8.81
CA MET A 185 -18.66 -3.91 9.46
C MET A 185 -18.38 -5.17 10.27
N ILE A 186 -17.67 -6.13 9.69
CA ILE A 186 -17.25 -7.36 10.38
C ILE A 186 -16.38 -7.02 11.59
N GLY A 187 -15.40 -6.14 11.42
CA GLY A 187 -14.54 -5.69 12.50
C GLY A 187 -15.30 -5.01 13.62
N TYR A 188 -16.30 -4.18 13.27
CA TYR A 188 -17.19 -3.57 14.23
C TYR A 188 -18.02 -4.62 14.99
N LEU A 189 -18.70 -5.53 14.29
CA LEU A 189 -19.60 -6.51 14.89
C LEU A 189 -18.88 -7.51 15.79
N ILE A 190 -17.69 -7.97 15.38
CA ILE A 190 -16.94 -9.01 16.09
C ILE A 190 -16.03 -8.42 17.17
N PHE A 191 -15.28 -7.36 16.87
CA PHE A 191 -14.23 -6.87 17.77
C PHE A 191 -14.67 -5.67 18.61
N LEU A 192 -15.39 -4.71 18.03
CA LEU A 192 -15.77 -3.49 18.76
C LEU A 192 -17.07 -3.66 19.54
N ARG A 193 -18.12 -4.20 18.93
CA ARG A 193 -19.46 -4.31 19.54
C ARG A 193 -19.43 -4.94 20.95
N PRO A 194 -18.66 -6.00 21.23
CA PRO A 194 -18.59 -6.60 22.57
C PRO A 194 -17.88 -5.75 23.63
N ILE A 195 -17.16 -4.71 23.23
CA ILE A 195 -16.49 -3.79 24.16
C ILE A 195 -17.53 -2.83 24.73
N LYS A 196 -17.64 -2.82 26.06
CA LYS A 196 -18.46 -1.86 26.79
C LYS A 196 -17.83 -0.47 26.61
N ALA A 197 -18.62 0.49 26.12
CA ALA A 197 -18.18 1.88 26.08
C ALA A 197 -18.07 2.40 27.51
N GLN A 198 -17.00 3.11 27.82
CA GLN A 198 -16.95 4.00 28.99
C GLN A 198 -17.57 5.35 28.60
N GLU A 199 -17.76 6.24 29.58
CA GLU A 199 -18.26 7.59 29.31
C GLU A 199 -17.38 8.27 28.26
N ASP A 200 -18.02 8.86 27.25
CA ASP A 200 -17.31 9.57 26.20
C ASP A 200 -16.66 10.83 26.79
N GLU A 201 -15.36 11.00 26.58
CA GLU A 201 -14.71 12.29 26.81
C GLU A 201 -15.34 13.35 25.89
N LYS A 202 -15.29 14.63 26.28
CA LYS A 202 -15.74 15.71 25.39
C LYS A 202 -14.70 15.94 24.30
N GLY A 203 -14.94 15.40 23.10
CA GLY A 203 -14.17 15.73 21.90
C GLY A 203 -14.63 17.04 21.25
N ASP A 204 -13.71 17.76 20.62
CA ASP A 204 -14.05 18.86 19.71
C ASP A 204 -14.05 18.34 18.26
N PHE A 205 -15.25 18.04 17.75
CA PHE A 205 -15.41 17.54 16.38
C PHE A 205 -14.87 18.51 15.33
N LYS A 206 -14.99 19.83 15.53
CA LYS A 206 -14.50 20.83 14.57
C LYS A 206 -12.98 20.85 14.54
N GLU A 207 -12.33 20.86 15.71
CA GLU A 207 -10.88 20.77 15.79
C GLU A 207 -10.39 19.42 15.23
N GLY A 208 -11.07 18.32 15.59
CA GLY A 208 -10.77 16.98 15.10
C GLY A 208 -10.85 16.88 13.58
N LEU A 209 -11.90 17.41 12.97
CA LEU A 209 -12.06 17.43 11.51
C LEU A 209 -11.04 18.34 10.82
N PHE A 210 -10.73 19.49 11.42
CA PHE A 210 -9.70 20.39 10.90
C PHE A 210 -8.31 19.73 10.92
N LEU A 211 -7.93 19.12 12.05
CA LEU A 211 -6.70 18.35 12.17
C LEU A 211 -6.72 17.18 11.20
N PHE A 212 -7.83 16.44 11.15
CA PHE A 212 -8.35 15.60 10.07
C PHE A 212 -7.75 15.90 8.69
N VAL A 213 -8.36 16.93 8.12
CA VAL A 213 -8.12 17.37 6.75
C VAL A 213 -6.71 17.90 6.62
N ARG A 214 -6.23 18.71 7.57
CA ARG A 214 -4.85 19.22 7.56
C ARG A 214 -3.81 18.10 7.58
N SER A 215 -4.12 17.01 8.28
CA SER A 215 -3.29 15.82 8.39
C SER A 215 -3.69 14.73 7.41
N THR A 216 -4.50 14.97 6.38
CA THR A 216 -4.69 13.98 5.30
C THR A 216 -4.80 14.60 3.92
N TYR A 217 -4.77 15.93 3.78
CA TYR A 217 -5.04 16.59 2.49
C TYR A 217 -4.15 16.14 1.32
N PRO A 218 -2.85 15.79 1.46
CA PRO A 218 -2.07 15.33 0.31
C PRO A 218 -2.56 13.98 -0.20
N ILE A 219 -3.08 13.15 0.71
CA ILE A 219 -3.76 11.90 0.36
C ILE A 219 -5.10 12.20 -0.31
N LEU A 220 -5.89 13.15 0.23
CA LEU A 220 -7.15 13.58 -0.39
C LEU A 220 -6.94 14.15 -1.81
N VAL A 221 -5.84 14.85 -2.06
CA VAL A 221 -5.44 15.32 -3.40
C VAL A 221 -5.20 14.16 -4.35
N ILE A 222 -4.53 13.09 -3.90
CA ILE A 222 -4.35 11.87 -4.71
C ILE A 222 -5.72 11.29 -5.07
N ILE A 223 -6.59 11.07 -4.08
CA ILE A 223 -7.92 10.48 -4.29
C ILE A 223 -8.78 11.35 -5.22
N LEU A 224 -8.78 12.67 -5.01
CA LEU A 224 -9.52 13.62 -5.84
C LEU A 224 -9.09 13.51 -7.30
N ILE A 225 -7.80 13.54 -7.58
CA ILE A 225 -7.28 13.54 -8.95
C ILE A 225 -7.45 12.17 -9.61
N SER A 226 -7.07 11.08 -8.93
CA SER A 226 -7.01 9.76 -9.56
C SER A 226 -8.33 9.00 -9.54
N VAL A 227 -9.13 9.14 -8.48
CA VAL A 227 -10.37 8.37 -8.30
C VAL A 227 -11.60 9.19 -8.66
N VAL A 228 -11.69 10.45 -8.20
CA VAL A 228 -12.89 11.28 -8.43
C VAL A 228 -12.88 11.87 -9.84
N LEU A 229 -11.83 12.60 -10.20
CA LEU A 229 -11.66 13.18 -11.53
C LEU A 229 -11.29 12.12 -12.58
N GLY A 230 -10.71 11.00 -12.14
CA GLY A 230 -10.39 9.87 -13.01
C GLY A 230 -9.14 10.06 -13.87
N TYR A 231 -8.26 11.00 -13.50
CA TYR A 231 -6.96 11.13 -14.13
C TYR A 231 -6.04 9.95 -13.76
N ASP A 232 -4.96 9.79 -14.53
CA ASP A 232 -3.98 8.76 -14.23
C ASP A 232 -3.41 8.91 -12.81
N MET A 233 -3.19 7.77 -12.14
CA MET A 233 -2.64 7.73 -10.79
C MET A 233 -1.27 8.41 -10.67
N VAL A 234 -0.49 8.49 -11.76
CA VAL A 234 0.75 9.28 -11.80
C VAL A 234 0.49 10.74 -11.43
N TYR A 235 -0.54 11.36 -11.98
CA TYR A 235 -0.88 12.76 -11.68
C TYR A 235 -1.34 12.91 -10.25
N GLY A 236 -2.20 12.00 -9.77
CA GLY A 236 -2.64 12.00 -8.38
C GLY A 236 -1.45 11.93 -7.41
N ALA A 237 -0.57 10.94 -7.60
CA ALA A 237 0.63 10.75 -6.79
C ALA A 237 1.58 11.96 -6.86
N LEU A 238 1.77 12.56 -8.04
CA LEU A 238 2.63 13.72 -8.23
C LEU A 238 2.10 14.95 -7.47
N PHE A 239 0.83 15.30 -7.68
CA PHE A 239 0.24 16.46 -7.00
C PHE A 239 0.09 16.23 -5.50
N GLY A 240 -0.22 15.01 -5.07
CA GLY A 240 -0.20 14.62 -3.66
C GLY A 240 1.18 14.83 -3.04
N PHE A 241 2.22 14.29 -3.66
CA PHE A 241 3.61 14.47 -3.21
C PHE A 241 4.02 15.95 -3.16
N LEU A 242 3.79 16.71 -4.23
CA LEU A 242 4.13 18.14 -4.28
C LEU A 242 3.37 18.94 -3.22
N SER A 243 2.09 18.63 -3.01
CA SER A 243 1.28 19.31 -1.99
C SER A 243 1.84 19.12 -0.59
N ALA A 244 2.40 17.94 -0.27
CA ALA A 244 3.08 17.71 1.02
C ALA A 244 4.50 18.32 1.07
N LEU A 245 5.24 18.27 -0.04
CA LEU A 245 6.65 18.69 -0.10
C LEU A 245 6.81 20.21 -0.09
N ILE A 246 6.04 20.95 -0.91
CA ILE A 246 6.23 22.39 -1.11
C ILE A 246 6.11 23.18 0.21
N PRO A 247 5.07 22.98 1.05
CA PRO A 247 4.94 23.72 2.31
C PRO A 247 5.98 23.33 3.37
N ASN A 248 6.57 22.13 3.25
CA ASN A 248 7.50 21.57 4.21
C ASN A 248 8.94 21.48 3.68
N PHE A 249 9.24 22.15 2.57
CA PHE A 249 10.49 21.97 1.82
C PHE A 249 11.76 22.28 2.63
N THR A 250 11.65 23.16 3.62
CA THR A 250 12.73 23.54 4.54
C THR A 250 12.84 22.62 5.77
N ARG A 251 11.82 21.82 6.06
CA ARG A 251 11.73 20.96 7.24
C ARG A 251 12.09 19.50 6.96
N VAL A 252 12.28 19.14 5.69
CA VAL A 252 12.54 17.76 5.26
C VAL A 252 13.92 17.59 4.65
N ASP A 253 14.55 16.46 4.94
CA ASP A 253 15.77 16.00 4.29
C ASP A 253 15.45 15.38 2.93
N LYS A 254 15.90 16.07 1.88
CA LYS A 254 15.68 15.69 0.47
C LYS A 254 16.48 14.46 0.06
N LYS A 255 17.64 14.21 0.68
CA LYS A 255 18.47 13.04 0.40
C LYS A 255 17.79 11.78 0.92
N GLU A 256 17.20 11.86 2.10
CA GLU A 256 16.36 10.79 2.66
C GLU A 256 15.16 10.48 1.77
N ILE A 257 14.45 11.51 1.29
CA ILE A 257 13.31 11.36 0.38
C ILE A 257 13.74 10.64 -0.91
N ALA A 258 14.83 11.08 -1.55
CA ALA A 258 15.33 10.48 -2.78
C ALA A 258 15.74 9.01 -2.56
N LYS A 259 16.40 8.70 -1.43
CA LYS A 259 16.79 7.33 -1.07
C LYS A 259 15.59 6.41 -0.83
N TYR A 260 14.52 6.92 -0.21
CA TYR A 260 13.28 6.17 0.00
C TYR A 260 12.46 6.00 -1.28
N ALA A 261 12.44 7.01 -2.15
CA ALA A 261 11.73 6.96 -3.43
C ALA A 261 12.36 5.95 -4.41
N LEU A 262 13.69 5.86 -4.42
CA LEU A 262 14.48 5.06 -5.36
C LEU A 262 14.99 3.76 -4.73
N GLN A 263 14.22 3.13 -3.84
CA GLN A 263 14.65 1.86 -3.24
C GLN A 263 14.87 0.78 -4.33
N PRO A 264 16.10 0.28 -4.51
CA PRO A 264 16.43 -0.62 -5.62
C PRO A 264 15.58 -1.90 -5.62
N LYS A 265 15.19 -2.37 -4.43
CA LYS A 265 14.36 -3.58 -4.26
C LYS A 265 13.01 -3.47 -4.97
N ILE A 266 12.40 -2.28 -5.00
CA ILE A 266 11.08 -2.05 -5.59
C ILE A 266 11.20 -1.88 -7.11
N VAL A 267 12.17 -1.08 -7.56
CA VAL A 267 12.44 -0.90 -9.00
C VAL A 267 12.77 -2.24 -9.65
N PHE A 268 13.59 -3.05 -8.99
CA PHE A 268 13.93 -4.40 -9.42
C PHE A 268 12.67 -5.30 -9.48
N LEU A 269 11.84 -5.32 -8.43
CA LEU A 269 10.61 -6.13 -8.39
C LEU A 269 9.66 -5.82 -9.56
N LEU A 270 9.46 -4.55 -9.89
CA LEU A 270 8.51 -4.11 -10.91
C LEU A 270 8.99 -4.44 -12.32
N ILE A 271 10.29 -4.27 -12.61
CA ILE A 271 10.87 -4.60 -13.91
C ILE A 271 10.73 -6.09 -14.21
N PHE A 272 11.05 -6.97 -13.24
CA PHE A 272 11.03 -8.42 -13.49
C PHE A 272 9.66 -9.06 -13.38
N GLY A 273 8.73 -8.49 -12.60
CA GLY A 273 7.33 -8.93 -12.59
C GLY A 273 6.66 -8.82 -13.97
N HIS A 274 6.96 -7.75 -14.71
CA HIS A 274 6.35 -7.53 -16.04
C HIS A 274 6.91 -8.46 -17.13
N VAL A 275 8.18 -8.86 -16.99
CA VAL A 275 8.84 -9.83 -17.90
C VAL A 275 8.14 -11.18 -17.86
N LEU A 276 7.74 -11.66 -16.68
CA LEU A 276 7.00 -12.91 -16.50
C LEU A 276 5.64 -12.87 -17.23
N GLN A 277 4.98 -11.71 -17.21
CA GLN A 277 3.69 -11.50 -17.86
C GLN A 277 3.81 -11.45 -19.40
N LYS A 278 4.87 -10.85 -19.94
CA LYS A 278 5.12 -10.86 -21.39
C LYS A 278 5.53 -12.22 -21.91
N ALA A 279 6.37 -12.96 -21.18
CA ALA A 279 6.76 -14.33 -21.55
C ALA A 279 5.54 -15.26 -21.70
N THR A 280 4.53 -15.10 -20.84
CA THR A 280 3.28 -15.89 -20.91
C THR A 280 2.32 -15.41 -22.01
N ARG A 281 2.28 -14.11 -22.35
CA ARG A 281 1.43 -13.57 -23.43
C ARG A 281 2.00 -13.81 -24.83
N SER A 282 3.30 -13.70 -25.02
CA SER A 282 3.93 -13.89 -26.35
C SER A 282 3.74 -15.30 -26.90
N TYR A 283 3.52 -16.29 -26.02
CA TYR A 283 3.27 -17.68 -26.41
C TYR A 283 1.83 -17.92 -26.91
N ARG A 284 0.84 -17.13 -26.46
CA ARG A 284 -0.56 -17.27 -26.92
C ARG A 284 -0.80 -16.70 -28.33
N SER A 285 0.17 -16.00 -28.88
CA SER A 285 0.09 -15.34 -30.20
C SER A 285 0.76 -16.16 -31.32
N CYS A 286 1.30 -17.33 -31.00
CA CYS A 286 1.80 -18.35 -31.93
C CYS A 286 0.93 -19.60 -31.84
#